data_AF-A0A674JM20-F1
#
_entry.id   AF-A0A674JM20-F1
#
_cell.length_a   1.000
_cell.length_b   1.000
_cell.length_c   1.000
_cell.angle_alpha   90.00
_cell.angle_beta   90.00
_cell.angle_gamma   90.00
#
_symmetry.space_group_name_H-M   'P 1'
#
loop_
_entity.id
_entity.type
_entity.pdbx_description
1 polymer ?
#
loop_
_entity_poly.entity_id
_entity_poly.type
_entity_poly.pdbx_seq_one_letter_code
_entity_poly.pdbx_strand_id
1 'polypeptide(L)'
;MGADCDITNEAGETPKDVAKRFAQVAAVELLRRAMGDDSDEELDDSDVRFFDRHGVEGSTDTTEDLILDEAKKRDARIRAYQKIEELRQLLEIAYSNYKQLGGITVEERKKKKEEREAEKMIRELEAQLEYERVRREKLERQLDEYRAETSHLKECLEKLQLTPTTSGVSVCPQVTALGNV
;
A
#
# COMPACT_ATOMS: atom_id res chain seq x y z
N MET A 1 23.36 7.71 35.36
CA MET A 1 24.72 7.30 34.97
C MET A 1 24.61 6.54 33.67
N GLY A 2 25.18 7.07 32.59
CA GLY A 2 25.17 6.44 31.26
C GLY A 2 26.59 6.00 30.89
N ALA A 3 26.70 5.04 29.97
CA ALA A 3 27.96 4.73 29.31
C ALA A 3 28.30 5.87 28.34
N ASP A 4 29.59 6.19 28.22
CA ASP A 4 30.08 7.15 27.24
C ASP A 4 29.91 6.56 25.84
N CYS A 5 29.20 7.27 24.97
CA CYS A 5 28.93 6.84 23.60
C CYS A 5 29.97 7.34 22.60
N ASP A 6 30.92 8.17 23.05
CA ASP A 6 32.01 8.74 22.24
C ASP A 6 33.34 7.98 22.42
N ILE A 7 33.36 6.94 23.26
CA ILE A 7 34.55 6.09 23.43
C ILE A 7 34.89 5.34 22.13
N THR A 8 36.16 5.21 21.79
CA THR A 8 36.61 4.49 20.59
C THR A 8 37.47 3.28 20.93
N ASN A 9 37.43 2.25 20.06
CA ASN A 9 38.32 1.08 20.18
C ASN A 9 39.70 1.35 19.56
N GLU A 10 40.59 0.33 19.54
CA GLU A 10 41.94 0.45 18.96
C GLU A 10 41.94 0.78 17.46
N ALA A 11 40.82 0.57 16.76
CA ALA A 11 40.61 0.94 15.36
C ALA A 11 39.92 2.31 15.20
N GLY A 12 39.65 3.04 16.29
CA GLY A 12 38.94 4.32 16.25
C GLY A 12 37.42 4.21 16.15
N GLU A 13 36.82 3.02 16.16
CA GLU A 13 35.37 2.83 16.00
C GLU A 13 34.61 3.21 17.29
N THR A 14 33.55 4.02 17.16
CA THR A 14 32.59 4.27 18.26
C THR A 14 31.64 3.06 18.43
N PRO A 15 30.94 2.93 19.57
CA PRO A 15 29.89 1.92 19.75
C PRO A 15 28.87 1.86 18.62
N LYS A 16 28.59 3.00 17.96
CA LYS A 16 27.67 3.09 16.82
C LYS A 16 28.25 2.51 15.54
N ASP A 17 29.53 2.74 15.27
CA ASP A 17 30.22 2.19 14.09
C ASP A 17 30.29 0.66 14.18
N VAL A 18 30.59 0.15 15.38
CA VAL A 18 30.53 -1.28 15.68
C VAL A 18 29.11 -1.80 15.43
N ALA A 19 28.07 -1.13 15.93
CA ALA A 19 26.68 -1.55 15.71
C ALA A 19 26.28 -1.55 14.22
N LYS A 20 26.73 -0.57 13.42
CA LYS A 20 26.53 -0.53 11.96
C LYS A 20 27.21 -1.71 11.27
N ARG A 21 28.47 -2.01 11.61
CA ARG A 21 29.26 -3.12 11.03
C ARG A 21 28.61 -4.48 11.29
N PHE A 22 27.98 -4.65 12.45
CA PHE A 22 27.27 -5.88 12.81
C PHE A 22 25.77 -5.87 12.44
N ALA A 23 25.33 -4.89 11.65
CA ALA A 23 23.94 -4.73 11.19
C ALA A 23 22.90 -4.74 12.33
N GLN A 24 23.27 -4.25 13.50
CA GLN A 24 22.40 -4.18 14.68
C GLN A 24 21.53 -2.92 14.63
N VAL A 25 20.53 -2.91 13.76
CA VAL A 25 19.69 -1.74 13.45
C VAL A 25 19.08 -1.09 14.70
N ALA A 26 18.55 -1.89 15.63
CA ALA A 26 17.96 -1.37 16.87
C ALA A 26 19.00 -0.67 17.77
N ALA A 27 20.23 -1.17 17.82
CA ALA A 27 21.31 -0.54 18.56
C ALA A 27 21.78 0.76 17.88
N VAL A 28 21.82 0.78 16.54
CA VAL A 28 22.16 1.98 15.75
C VAL A 28 21.15 3.10 16.00
N GLU A 29 19.84 2.79 16.05
CA GLU A 29 18.80 3.80 16.32
C GLU A 29 18.88 4.36 17.75
N LEU A 30 19.12 3.49 18.75
CA LEU A 30 19.28 3.92 20.14
C LEU A 30 20.51 4.82 20.32
N LEU A 31 21.63 4.46 19.71
CA LEU A 31 22.88 5.23 19.76
C LEU A 31 22.76 6.54 18.96
N ARG A 32 22.09 6.54 17.80
CA ARG A 32 21.77 7.75 17.05
C ARG A 32 20.99 8.77 17.88
N ARG A 33 20.00 8.31 18.65
CA ARG A 33 19.22 9.20 19.52
C ARG A 33 20.02 9.73 20.72
N ALA A 34 20.99 8.94 21.20
CA ALA A 34 21.84 9.31 22.33
C ALA A 34 22.97 10.28 21.93
N MET A 35 23.54 10.13 20.74
CA MET A 35 24.71 10.90 20.25
C MET A 35 24.34 12.27 19.65
N GLY A 36 23.05 12.60 19.55
CA GLY A 36 22.61 13.78 18.82
C GLY A 36 22.62 13.52 17.31
N ASP A 37 21.81 14.30 16.59
CA ASP A 37 21.47 14.10 15.18
C ASP A 37 22.71 13.94 14.28
N ASP A 38 23.01 12.71 13.84
CA ASP A 38 23.80 12.50 12.63
C ASP A 38 22.95 13.07 11.50
N SER A 39 23.31 14.25 11.01
CA SER A 39 22.62 14.79 9.85
C SER A 39 22.83 13.82 8.69
N ASP A 40 21.77 13.10 8.31
CA ASP A 40 21.56 12.59 6.95
C ASP A 40 21.37 13.82 6.02
N GLU A 41 22.32 14.76 6.03
CA GLU A 41 22.35 15.90 5.13
C GLU A 41 22.50 15.32 3.72
N GLU A 42 21.48 15.56 2.87
CA GLU A 42 21.58 15.23 1.45
C GLU A 42 22.79 15.93 0.84
N LEU A 43 23.46 15.25 -0.09
CA LEU A 43 24.61 15.78 -0.83
C LEU A 43 24.23 17.13 -1.47
N ASP A 44 24.72 18.23 -0.89
CA ASP A 44 24.63 19.56 -1.49
C ASP A 44 25.89 19.79 -2.34
N ASP A 45 25.74 19.59 -3.65
CA ASP A 45 26.78 19.74 -4.67
C ASP A 45 27.45 21.12 -4.67
N SER A 46 26.79 22.12 -4.09
CA SER A 46 27.27 23.49 -4.02
C SER A 46 28.05 23.82 -2.74
N ASP A 47 27.93 22.99 -1.69
CA ASP A 47 28.61 23.20 -0.42
C ASP A 47 29.93 22.44 -0.33
N VAL A 48 31.02 23.17 -0.57
CA VAL A 48 32.40 22.67 -0.41
C VAL A 48 32.66 22.12 1.02
N ARG A 49 31.91 22.58 2.03
CA ARG A 49 32.02 22.16 3.44
C ARG A 49 31.40 20.78 3.69
N PHE A 50 30.55 20.27 2.79
CA PHE A 50 30.04 18.90 2.85
C PHE A 50 31.20 17.90 2.72
N PHE A 51 32.07 18.12 1.72
CA PHE A 51 33.22 17.25 1.49
C PHE A 51 34.18 17.27 2.68
N ASP A 52 34.35 18.40 3.37
CA ASP A 52 35.22 18.49 4.54
C ASP A 52 34.75 17.64 5.73
N ARG A 53 33.44 17.46 5.89
CA ARG A 53 32.83 16.77 7.03
C ARG A 53 32.76 15.25 6.85
N HIS A 54 32.67 14.76 5.61
CA HIS A 54 32.56 13.33 5.31
C HIS A 54 33.85 12.80 4.67
N GLY A 55 34.82 12.44 5.51
CA GLY A 55 36.06 11.78 5.10
C GLY A 55 35.85 10.27 4.90
N VAL A 56 36.27 9.75 3.74
CA VAL A 56 36.35 8.30 3.49
C VAL A 56 37.50 7.71 4.31
N GLU A 57 37.16 6.95 5.36
CA GLU A 57 38.04 5.95 5.93
C GLU A 57 38.11 4.77 4.95
N GLY A 58 39.25 4.61 4.27
CA GLY A 58 39.52 3.42 3.46
C GLY A 58 39.85 3.71 2.00
N SER A 59 41.06 4.21 1.74
CA SER A 59 41.76 3.88 0.51
C SER A 59 42.69 2.70 0.83
N THR A 60 42.50 1.56 0.15
CA THR A 60 43.24 0.32 0.42
C THR A 60 44.66 0.29 -0.14
N ASP A 61 45.11 1.34 -0.83
CA ASP A 61 46.45 1.37 -1.39
C ASP A 61 47.32 2.44 -0.69
N THR A 62 48.41 1.95 -0.07
CA THR A 62 49.54 2.61 0.60
C THR A 62 49.45 2.84 2.12
N THR A 63 50.16 1.96 2.84
CA THR A 63 50.45 1.97 4.28
C THR A 63 51.69 2.78 4.61
N GLU A 64 51.68 4.09 4.36
CA GLU A 64 52.66 5.00 4.97
C GLU A 64 51.94 6.30 5.37
N ASP A 65 52.17 6.72 6.61
CA ASP A 65 51.60 7.88 7.29
C ASP A 65 51.85 9.21 6.55
N LEU A 66 51.17 9.40 5.43
CA LEU A 66 51.00 10.71 4.84
C LEU A 66 49.81 11.34 5.55
N ILE A 67 50.12 12.21 6.52
CA ILE A 67 49.22 13.31 6.90
C ILE A 67 48.98 14.11 5.61
N LEU A 68 48.02 13.65 4.80
CA LEU A 68 47.59 14.37 3.62
C LEU A 68 46.93 15.63 4.12
N ASP A 69 47.52 16.76 3.74
CA ASP A 69 46.97 18.09 3.99
C ASP A 69 45.47 18.11 3.64
N GLU A 70 44.65 18.74 4.49
CA GLU A 70 43.19 18.74 4.37
C GLU A 70 42.72 19.26 3.00
N ALA A 71 43.51 20.13 2.36
CA ALA A 71 43.32 20.54 0.98
C ALA A 71 43.38 19.36 -0.01
N LYS A 72 44.36 18.46 0.11
CA LYS A 72 44.51 17.31 -0.79
C LYS A 72 43.39 16.29 -0.64
N LYS A 73 42.88 16.09 0.59
CA LYS A 73 41.72 15.23 0.85
C LYS A 73 40.46 15.81 0.19
N ARG A 74 40.24 17.12 0.34
CA ARG A 74 39.14 17.82 -0.33
C ARG A 74 39.21 17.69 -1.85
N ASP A 75 40.38 17.93 -2.44
CA ASP A 75 40.56 17.80 -3.89
C ASP A 75 40.35 16.36 -4.37
N ALA A 76 40.78 15.36 -3.59
CA ALA A 76 40.50 13.96 -3.91
C ALA A 76 39.00 13.65 -3.89
N ARG A 77 38.26 14.16 -2.89
CA ARG A 77 36.80 14.01 -2.80
C ARG A 77 36.06 14.68 -3.95
N ILE A 78 36.44 15.90 -4.29
CA ILE A 78 35.86 16.62 -5.44
C ILE A 78 36.07 15.82 -6.72
N ARG A 79 37.27 15.29 -6.96
CA ARG A 79 37.55 14.44 -8.14
C ARG A 79 36.75 13.14 -8.12
N ALA A 80 36.62 12.49 -6.96
CA ALA A 80 35.83 11.27 -6.83
C ALA A 80 34.34 11.55 -7.11
N TYR A 81 33.81 12.65 -6.59
CA TYR A 81 32.42 13.06 -6.83
C TYR A 81 32.16 13.37 -8.30
N GLN A 82 33.02 14.18 -8.93
CA GLN A 82 32.98 14.44 -10.37
C GLN A 82 32.98 13.13 -11.17
N LYS A 83 33.78 12.14 -10.73
CA LYS A 83 33.82 10.84 -11.41
C LYS A 83 32.53 10.04 -11.25
N ILE A 84 31.87 10.12 -10.11
CA ILE A 84 30.55 9.51 -9.88
C ILE A 84 29.52 10.11 -10.84
N GLU A 85 29.51 11.44 -10.96
CA GLU A 85 28.58 12.14 -11.86
C GLU A 85 28.84 11.82 -13.34
N GLU A 86 30.09 11.78 -13.77
CA GLU A 86 30.45 11.30 -15.12
C GLU A 86 29.93 9.88 -15.39
N LEU A 87 30.11 8.96 -14.42
CA LEU A 87 29.67 7.58 -14.55
C LEU A 87 28.13 7.47 -14.57
N ARG A 88 27.42 8.30 -13.80
CA ARG A 88 25.96 8.38 -13.84
C ARG A 88 25.46 8.83 -15.21
N GLN A 89 26.05 9.87 -15.78
CA GLN A 89 25.71 10.34 -17.14
C GLN A 89 25.97 9.27 -18.19
N LEU A 90 27.12 8.60 -18.14
CA LEU A 90 27.44 7.50 -19.07
C LEU A 90 26.46 6.33 -18.92
N LEU A 91 26.07 6.00 -17.70
CA LEU A 91 25.08 4.95 -17.43
C LEU A 91 23.72 5.32 -18.01
N GLU A 92 23.27 6.57 -17.85
CA GLU A 92 22.03 7.07 -18.44
C GLU A 92 22.04 6.96 -19.97
N ILE A 93 23.13 7.39 -20.61
CA ILE A 93 23.32 7.25 -22.06
C ILE A 93 23.27 5.78 -22.47
N ALA A 94 23.96 4.90 -21.73
CA ALA A 94 23.95 3.47 -22.00
C ALA A 94 22.53 2.86 -21.88
N TYR A 95 21.76 3.24 -20.87
CA TYR A 95 20.36 2.83 -20.73
C TYR A 95 19.50 3.34 -21.88
N SER A 96 19.65 4.61 -22.26
CA SER A 96 18.91 5.19 -23.38
C SER A 96 19.21 4.44 -24.69
N ASN A 97 20.49 4.22 -24.99
CA ASN A 97 20.93 3.46 -26.16
C ASN A 97 20.41 2.03 -26.15
N TYR A 98 20.51 1.36 -24.99
CA TYR A 98 19.97 0.00 -24.83
C TYR A 98 18.48 -0.04 -25.15
N LYS A 99 17.69 0.92 -24.64
CA LYS A 99 16.25 1.02 -24.94
C LYS A 99 15.97 1.34 -26.40
N GLN A 100 16.72 2.27 -27.01
CA GLN A 100 16.58 2.61 -28.43
C GLN A 100 16.85 1.43 -29.36
N LEU A 101 17.78 0.55 -28.98
CA LEU A 101 18.07 -0.70 -29.68
C LEU A 101 17.08 -1.84 -29.35
N GLY A 102 15.99 -1.55 -28.64
CA GLY A 102 14.96 -2.53 -28.27
C GLY A 102 15.31 -3.39 -27.06
N GLY A 103 16.35 -3.03 -26.32
CA GLY A 103 16.67 -3.60 -25.02
C GLY A 103 15.59 -3.28 -23.99
N ILE A 104 15.27 -4.26 -23.14
CA ILE A 104 14.30 -4.10 -22.05
C ILE A 104 15.00 -4.49 -20.76
N THR A 105 15.04 -3.57 -19.80
CA THR A 105 15.76 -3.81 -18.54
C THR A 105 15.04 -4.88 -17.72
N VAL A 106 15.77 -5.52 -16.79
CA VAL A 106 15.18 -6.53 -15.91
C VAL A 106 14.06 -5.93 -15.05
N GLU A 107 14.24 -4.68 -14.61
CA GLU A 107 13.24 -3.91 -13.85
C GLU A 107 11.98 -3.65 -14.67
N GLU A 108 12.12 -3.20 -15.93
CA GLU A 108 10.99 -2.99 -16.82
C GLU A 108 10.24 -4.30 -17.12
N ARG A 109 10.95 -5.42 -17.27
CA ARG A 109 10.33 -6.74 -17.44
C ARG A 109 9.53 -7.15 -16.21
N LYS A 110 10.06 -6.95 -15.01
CA LYS A 110 9.37 -7.23 -13.75
C LYS A 110 8.12 -6.37 -13.61
N LYS A 111 8.27 -5.04 -13.78
CA LYS A 111 7.16 -4.10 -13.71
C LYS A 111 6.06 -4.44 -14.71
N LYS A 112 6.41 -4.75 -15.97
CA LYS A 112 5.44 -5.16 -16.99
C LYS A 112 4.72 -6.47 -16.64
N LYS A 113 5.37 -7.37 -15.90
CA LYS A 113 4.74 -8.60 -15.42
C LYS A 113 3.75 -8.29 -14.30
N GLU A 114 4.14 -7.47 -13.34
CA GLU A 114 3.29 -7.01 -12.23
C GLU A 114 2.07 -6.24 -12.74
N GLU A 115 2.26 -5.33 -13.71
CA GLU A 115 1.17 -4.60 -14.37
C GLU A 115 0.16 -5.56 -15.03
N ARG A 116 0.63 -6.59 -15.74
CA ARG A 116 -0.24 -7.61 -16.35
C ARG A 116 -0.99 -8.45 -15.32
N GLU A 117 -0.38 -8.74 -14.19
CA GLU A 117 -1.01 -9.49 -13.10
C GLU A 117 -2.09 -8.63 -12.41
N ALA A 118 -1.79 -7.35 -12.19
CA ALA A 118 -2.76 -6.38 -11.67
C ALA A 118 -3.95 -6.18 -12.64
N GLU A 119 -3.70 -6.04 -13.95
CA GLU A 119 -4.76 -5.92 -14.95
C GLU A 119 -5.69 -7.14 -14.97
N LYS A 120 -5.15 -8.35 -14.80
CA LYS A 120 -5.97 -9.57 -14.70
C LYS A 120 -6.86 -9.54 -13.46
N MET A 121 -6.27 -9.17 -12.32
CA MET A 121 -7.00 -9.07 -11.06
C MET A 121 -8.14 -8.04 -11.15
N ILE A 122 -7.90 -6.88 -11.78
CA ILE A 122 -8.93 -5.86 -12.00
C ILE A 122 -10.10 -6.45 -12.81
N ARG A 123 -9.82 -7.13 -13.93
CA ARG A 123 -10.88 -7.74 -14.75
C ARG A 123 -11.69 -8.81 -14.00
N GLU A 124 -11.03 -9.61 -13.16
CA GLU A 124 -11.71 -10.61 -12.34
C GLU A 124 -12.63 -9.94 -11.31
N LEU A 125 -12.17 -8.88 -10.65
CA LEU A 125 -12.96 -8.11 -9.69
C LEU A 125 -14.13 -7.38 -10.36
N GLU A 126 -13.93 -6.80 -11.55
CA GLU A 126 -15.00 -6.19 -12.35
C GLU A 126 -16.07 -7.22 -12.72
N ALA A 127 -15.67 -8.43 -13.13
CA ALA A 127 -16.60 -9.50 -13.44
C ALA A 127 -17.41 -9.95 -12.21
N GLN A 128 -16.77 -10.02 -11.03
CA GLN A 128 -17.47 -10.32 -9.77
C GLN A 128 -18.46 -9.21 -9.40
N LEU A 129 -18.07 -7.96 -9.56
CA LEU A 129 -18.93 -6.81 -9.29
C LEU A 129 -20.17 -6.83 -10.20
N GLU A 130 -20.00 -7.08 -11.49
CA GLU A 130 -21.11 -7.16 -12.44
C GLU A 130 -22.03 -8.37 -12.15
N TYR A 131 -21.44 -9.51 -11.77
CA TYR A 131 -22.22 -10.67 -11.32
C TYR A 131 -23.12 -10.32 -10.12
N GLU A 132 -22.56 -9.69 -9.09
CA GLU A 132 -23.34 -9.30 -7.90
C GLU A 132 -24.36 -8.20 -8.22
N ARG A 133 -24.04 -7.29 -9.14
CA ARG A 133 -24.99 -6.27 -9.61
C ARG A 133 -26.22 -6.90 -10.26
N VAL A 134 -26.02 -7.80 -11.23
CA VAL A 134 -27.12 -8.50 -11.91
C VAL A 134 -27.91 -9.37 -10.92
N ARG A 135 -27.21 -10.04 -10.00
CA ARG A 135 -27.83 -10.83 -8.95
C ARG A 135 -28.71 -9.99 -8.04
N ARG A 136 -28.26 -8.79 -7.64
CA ARG A 136 -29.04 -7.84 -6.85
C ARG A 136 -30.28 -7.36 -7.62
N GLU A 137 -30.13 -6.98 -8.89
CA GLU A 137 -31.27 -6.54 -9.73
C GLU A 137 -32.35 -7.63 -9.84
N LYS A 138 -31.93 -8.90 -9.97
CA LYS A 138 -32.86 -10.02 -10.00
C LYS A 138 -33.64 -10.18 -8.69
N LEU A 139 -32.97 -10.03 -7.55
CA LEU A 139 -33.60 -10.10 -6.23
C LEU A 139 -34.52 -8.90 -5.96
N GLU A 140 -34.14 -7.70 -6.40
CA GLU A 140 -34.99 -6.49 -6.28
C GLU A 140 -36.30 -6.65 -7.07
N ARG A 141 -36.22 -7.18 -8.29
CA ARG A 141 -37.42 -7.51 -9.08
C ARG A 141 -38.35 -8.50 -8.36
N GLN A 142 -37.78 -9.56 -7.77
CA GLN A 142 -38.56 -10.52 -6.98
C GLN A 142 -39.19 -9.88 -5.73
N LEU A 143 -38.49 -8.99 -5.05
CA LEU A 143 -39.03 -8.25 -3.90
C LEU A 143 -40.21 -7.36 -4.31
N ASP A 144 -40.12 -6.69 -5.47
CA ASP A 144 -41.20 -5.85 -5.97
C ASP A 144 -42.43 -6.67 -6.38
N GLU A 145 -42.23 -7.85 -6.99
CA GLU A 145 -43.31 -8.81 -7.27
C GLU A 145 -44.03 -9.23 -5.98
N TYR A 146 -43.29 -9.67 -4.95
CA TYR A 146 -43.88 -10.06 -3.66
C TYR A 146 -44.57 -8.89 -2.94
N ARG A 147 -44.05 -7.67 -3.06
CA ARG A 147 -44.69 -6.45 -2.52
C ARG A 147 -46.02 -6.16 -3.22
N ALA A 148 -46.08 -6.33 -4.54
CA ALA A 148 -47.30 -6.17 -5.31
C ALA A 148 -48.34 -7.24 -4.94
N GLU A 149 -47.94 -8.51 -4.87
CA GLU A 149 -48.80 -9.62 -4.43
C GLU A 149 -49.35 -9.38 -3.02
N THR A 150 -48.49 -8.97 -2.08
CA THR A 150 -48.89 -8.65 -0.71
C THR A 150 -49.92 -7.51 -0.68
N SER A 151 -49.70 -6.46 -1.48
CA SER A 151 -50.65 -5.34 -1.58
C SER A 151 -51.99 -5.78 -2.16
N HIS A 152 -51.98 -6.57 -3.24
CA HIS A 152 -53.19 -7.11 -3.85
C HIS A 152 -53.98 -8.01 -2.88
N LEU A 153 -53.31 -8.92 -2.18
CA LEU A 153 -53.95 -9.80 -1.19
C LEU A 153 -54.56 -8.99 -0.03
N LYS A 154 -53.89 -7.93 0.43
CA LYS A 154 -54.44 -7.01 1.44
C LYS A 154 -55.70 -6.32 0.95
N GLU A 155 -55.71 -5.78 -0.27
CA GLU A 155 -56.91 -5.17 -0.87
C GLU A 155 -58.06 -6.16 -1.00
N CYS A 156 -57.78 -7.41 -1.40
CA CYS A 156 -58.81 -8.45 -1.46
C CYS A 156 -59.39 -8.77 -0.07
N LEU A 157 -58.56 -8.85 0.95
CA LEU A 157 -59.00 -9.06 2.33
C LEU A 157 -59.83 -7.88 2.85
N GLU A 158 -59.43 -6.64 2.57
CA GLU A 158 -60.20 -5.44 2.93
C GLU A 158 -61.58 -5.45 2.24
N LYS A 159 -61.65 -5.78 0.95
CA LYS A 159 -62.93 -5.91 0.22
C LYS A 159 -63.84 -6.97 0.85
N LEU A 160 -63.29 -8.12 1.25
CA LEU A 160 -64.04 -9.19 1.93
C LEU A 160 -64.50 -8.79 3.34
N GLN A 161 -63.73 -7.97 4.06
CA GLN A 161 -64.12 -7.45 5.38
C GLN A 161 -65.16 -6.31 5.28
N LEU A 162 -65.20 -5.57 4.16
CA LEU A 162 -66.13 -4.48 3.90
C LEU A 162 -67.47 -4.95 3.28
N THR A 163 -67.57 -6.18 2.78
CA THR A 163 -68.88 -6.76 2.44
C THR A 163 -69.63 -7.05 3.74
N PRO A 164 -70.78 -6.42 4.01
CA PRO A 164 -71.55 -6.74 5.19
C PRO A 164 -71.99 -8.20 5.05
N THR A 165 -71.76 -8.99 6.10
CA THR A 165 -72.43 -10.27 6.30
C THR A 165 -73.93 -10.03 6.43
N THR A 166 -74.61 -9.75 5.33
CA THR A 166 -76.06 -9.80 5.21
C THR A 166 -76.45 -11.19 4.74
N SER A 167 -76.91 -11.98 5.70
CA SER A 167 -78.12 -12.82 5.66
C SER A 167 -77.89 -14.23 6.18
N GLY A 168 -78.55 -14.48 7.30
CA GLY A 168 -78.83 -15.79 7.87
C GLY A 168 -80.12 -15.72 8.68
N VAL A 169 -81.14 -15.00 8.18
CA VAL A 169 -82.52 -15.16 8.67
C VAL A 169 -83.02 -16.49 8.11
N SER A 170 -82.91 -17.54 8.91
CA SER A 170 -83.65 -18.78 8.72
C SER A 170 -85.01 -18.60 9.38
N VAL A 171 -86.03 -18.27 8.58
CA VAL A 171 -87.43 -18.43 8.97
C VAL A 171 -87.75 -19.93 8.87
N CYS A 172 -87.98 -20.58 10.01
CA CYS A 172 -88.59 -21.90 10.06
C CYS A 172 -90.09 -21.80 9.71
N PRO A 173 -90.62 -22.55 8.73
CA PRO A 173 -92.06 -22.68 8.56
C PRO A 173 -92.63 -23.63 9.63
N GLN A 174 -93.64 -23.17 10.36
CA GLN A 174 -94.46 -24.03 11.21
C GLN A 174 -95.22 -25.02 10.34
N VAL A 175 -94.99 -26.32 10.56
CA VAL A 175 -95.83 -27.38 10.01
C VAL A 175 -96.89 -27.73 11.05
N THR A 176 -98.12 -27.34 10.74
CA THR A 176 -99.36 -27.77 11.42
C THR A 176 -99.55 -29.27 11.21
N ALA A 177 -99.43 -30.06 12.27
CA ALA A 177 -99.90 -31.44 12.31
C ALA A 177 -101.35 -31.47 12.80
N LEU A 178 -102.28 -31.50 11.86
CA LEU A 178 -103.64 -32.01 12.05
C LEU A 178 -103.62 -33.52 11.79
N GLY A 179 -104.20 -34.30 12.70
CA GLY A 179 -104.40 -35.76 12.55
C GLY A 179 -104.68 -36.39 13.92
N ASN A 180 -105.91 -36.33 14.45
CA ASN A 180 -107.07 -37.21 14.22
C ASN A 180 -106.89 -38.68 14.68
N VAL A 181 -107.74 -39.01 15.67
CA VAL A 181 -108.24 -40.31 16.18
C VAL A 181 -107.30 -41.14 17.06
#